data_AF-A0A2V4DYY7-F1
#
_entry.id   AF-A0A2V4DYY7-F1
#
_cell.length_a   1.000
_cell.length_b   1.000
_cell.length_c   1.000
_cell.angle_alpha   90.00
_cell.angle_beta   90.00
_cell.angle_gamma   90.00
#
_symmetry.space_group_name_H-M   'P 1'
#
loop_
_entity.id
_entity.type
_entity.pdbx_description
1 polymer ?
#
loop_
_entity_poly.entity_id
_entity_poly.type
_entity_poly.pdbx_seq_one_letter_code
_entity_poly.pdbx_strand_id
1 'polypeptide(L)'
;MSSFVYGYIEPILSQNKLKSLSNYIKNSKLGIEKISKDWLVHYPDYLIPNDNIFTYLTSYDEYAPNIDIGFPTDPKERLDILINTLIDMIKITHASKMVVSINECDQIQTIKKIKFAEMRDVIHADFAKYQAPPDTLYEIICE
;
A
#
# COMPACT_ATOMS: atom_id res chain seq x y z
N MET A 1 -16.48 5.19 -7.55
CA MET A 1 -15.97 5.49 -6.21
C MET A 1 -14.49 5.23 -6.28
N SER A 2 -13.67 6.21 -5.95
CA SER A 2 -12.22 6.04 -6.06
C SER A 2 -11.72 5.32 -4.83
N SER A 3 -11.23 4.11 -5.04
CA SER A 3 -10.56 3.36 -3.99
C SER A 3 -9.09 3.78 -3.97
N PHE A 4 -8.52 3.92 -2.78
CA PHE A 4 -7.17 4.43 -2.60
C PHE A 4 -6.38 3.52 -1.67
N VAL A 5 -5.10 3.33 -2.01
CA VAL A 5 -4.13 2.68 -1.17
C VAL A 5 -3.18 3.73 -0.64
N TYR A 6 -3.20 3.94 0.67
CA TYR A 6 -2.27 4.83 1.36
C TYR A 6 -1.30 4.00 2.15
N GLY A 7 -0.05 4.41 2.24
CA GLY A 7 0.85 3.71 3.13
C GLY A 7 2.13 4.44 3.39
N TYR A 8 2.88 3.89 4.32
CA TYR A 8 4.18 4.39 4.68
C TYR A 8 5.14 3.29 5.12
N ILE A 9 6.44 3.58 5.07
CA ILE A 9 7.52 2.63 5.37
C ILE A 9 8.43 3.15 6.49
N GLU A 10 8.71 2.28 7.46
CA GLU A 10 9.66 2.47 8.54
C GLU A 10 10.84 1.48 8.46
N PRO A 11 12.03 1.84 8.96
CA PRO A 11 12.37 3.13 9.58
C PRO A 11 12.58 4.23 8.54
N ILE A 12 13.00 5.42 8.99
CA ILE A 12 13.47 6.51 8.12
C ILE A 12 14.49 5.94 7.13
N LEU A 13 14.20 6.11 5.84
CA LEU A 13 15.01 5.58 4.77
C LEU A 13 16.27 6.43 4.58
N SER A 14 17.44 5.78 4.47
CA SER A 14 18.66 6.46 4.07
C SER A 14 18.52 7.02 2.64
N GLN A 15 19.32 8.03 2.29
CA GLN A 15 19.28 8.64 0.95
C GLN A 15 19.42 7.61 -0.18
N ASN A 16 20.26 6.59 0.00
CA ASN A 16 20.43 5.52 -0.99
C ASN A 16 19.16 4.68 -1.15
N LYS A 17 18.51 4.29 -0.05
CA LYS A 17 17.24 3.55 -0.07
C LYS A 17 16.10 4.37 -0.67
N LEU A 18 16.02 5.66 -0.32
CA LEU A 18 15.06 6.60 -0.93
C LEU A 18 15.27 6.71 -2.43
N LYS A 19 16.52 6.80 -2.90
CA LYS A 19 16.84 6.86 -4.32
C LYS A 19 16.43 5.58 -5.05
N SER A 20 16.74 4.41 -4.48
CA SER A 20 16.32 3.12 -5.05
C SER A 20 14.79 2.99 -5.12
N LEU A 21 14.09 3.35 -4.04
CA LEU A 21 12.63 3.35 -4.01
C LEU A 21 12.04 4.34 -5.01
N SER A 22 12.58 5.56 -5.10
CA SER A 22 12.13 6.57 -6.05
C SER A 22 12.33 6.12 -7.50
N ASN A 23 13.45 5.44 -7.80
CA ASN A 23 13.70 4.87 -9.11
C ASN A 23 12.72 3.74 -9.44
N TYR A 24 12.42 2.87 -8.47
CA TYR A 24 11.42 1.83 -8.64
C TYR A 24 10.04 2.44 -8.94
N ILE A 25 9.61 3.42 -8.15
CA ILE A 25 8.32 4.10 -8.32
C ILE A 25 8.22 4.77 -9.69
N LYS A 26 9.26 5.47 -10.15
CA LYS A 26 9.29 6.11 -11.48
C LYS A 26 9.13 5.13 -12.63
N ASN A 27 9.58 3.88 -12.44
CA ASN A 27 9.48 2.82 -13.45
C ASN A 27 8.25 1.93 -13.24
N SER A 28 7.50 2.14 -12.16
CA SER A 28 6.29 1.41 -11.87
C SER A 28 5.20 1.84 -12.86
N LYS A 29 4.41 0.88 -13.31
CA LYS A 29 3.18 1.17 -14.07
C LYS A 29 2.03 1.61 -13.18
N LEU A 30 2.22 1.50 -11.87
CA LEU A 30 1.26 1.90 -10.85
C LEU A 30 1.46 3.40 -10.60
N GLY A 31 0.38 4.17 -10.49
CA GLY A 31 0.39 5.58 -10.12
C GLY A 31 0.78 5.80 -8.66
N ILE A 32 1.98 5.36 -8.27
CA ILE A 32 2.53 5.52 -6.93
C ILE A 32 3.09 6.93 -6.84
N GLU A 33 2.50 7.74 -5.97
CA GLU A 33 2.93 9.11 -5.74
C GLU A 33 3.38 9.31 -4.31
N LYS A 34 4.41 10.12 -4.11
CA LYS A 34 4.82 10.53 -2.76
C LYS A 34 3.85 11.58 -2.23
N ILE A 35 3.31 11.36 -1.04
CA ILE A 35 2.34 12.27 -0.39
C ILE A 35 2.86 12.81 0.95
N SER A 36 2.18 13.82 1.49
CA SER A 36 2.37 14.30 2.87
C SER A 36 1.64 13.39 3.86
N LYS A 37 2.06 13.37 5.14
CA LYS A 37 1.29 12.74 6.23
C LYS A 37 -0.11 13.33 6.39
N ASP A 38 -0.34 14.55 5.91
CA ASP A 38 -1.65 15.21 5.95
C ASP A 38 -2.72 14.49 5.10
N TRP A 39 -2.31 13.55 4.24
CA TRP A 39 -3.22 12.68 3.49
C TRP A 39 -3.68 11.46 4.28
N LEU A 40 -3.06 11.17 5.42
CA LEU A 40 -3.40 10.02 6.29
C LEU A 40 -4.49 10.41 7.31
N VAL A 41 -5.46 11.24 6.91
CA VAL A 41 -6.45 11.88 7.81
C VAL A 41 -7.33 10.90 8.60
N HIS A 42 -7.45 9.65 8.15
CA HIS A 42 -8.26 8.61 8.80
C HIS A 42 -7.43 7.61 9.61
N TYR A 43 -6.11 7.77 9.65
CA TYR A 43 -5.25 6.91 10.45
C TYR A 43 -5.39 7.30 11.93
N PRO A 44 -5.39 6.32 12.85
CA PRO A 44 -5.30 6.63 14.27
C PRO A 44 -4.02 7.41 14.59
N ASP A 45 -4.08 8.32 15.56
CA ASP A 45 -2.97 9.19 15.95
C ASP A 45 -1.65 8.42 16.21
N TYR A 46 -1.75 7.23 16.81
CA TYR A 46 -0.59 6.39 17.13
C TYR A 46 0.06 5.72 15.91
N LEU A 47 -0.58 5.78 14.73
CA LEU A 47 -0.10 5.29 13.44
C LEU A 47 0.20 6.44 12.47
N ILE A 48 0.11 7.70 12.90
CA ILE A 48 0.57 8.81 12.08
C ILE A 48 2.10 8.80 12.09
N PRO A 49 2.75 8.68 10.92
CA PRO A 49 4.20 8.63 10.84
C PRO A 49 4.83 10.00 11.17
N ASN A 50 6.00 9.98 11.78
CA ASN A 50 6.84 11.18 11.89
C ASN A 50 7.34 11.63 10.50
N ASP A 51 7.70 12.91 10.35
CA ASP A 51 7.97 13.58 9.05
C ASP A 51 8.98 12.90 8.11
N ASN A 52 9.82 12.01 8.65
CA ASN A 52 10.94 11.41 7.93
C ASN A 52 10.61 10.05 7.29
N ILE A 53 9.33 9.71 7.20
CA ILE A 53 8.85 8.45 6.64
C ILE A 53 8.37 8.65 5.19
N PHE A 54 8.49 7.63 4.35
CA PHE A 54 8.02 7.68 2.97
C PHE A 54 6.54 7.34 2.90
N THR A 55 5.68 8.32 2.60
CA THR A 55 4.24 8.10 2.38
C THR A 55 3.93 8.02 0.90
N TYR A 56 3.02 7.11 0.52
CA TYR A 56 2.58 6.95 -0.85
C TYR A 56 1.07 6.78 -0.99
N LEU A 57 0.57 7.18 -2.16
CA LEU A 57 -0.78 6.95 -2.65
C LEU A 57 -0.73 6.06 -3.88
N THR A 58 -1.71 5.19 -4.06
CA THR A 58 -1.94 4.47 -5.30
C THR A 58 -3.44 4.35 -5.55
N SER A 59 -3.91 4.80 -6.71
CA SER A 59 -5.34 4.75 -7.06
C SER A 59 -5.73 3.32 -7.42
N TYR A 60 -6.73 2.75 -6.76
CA TYR A 60 -7.31 1.47 -7.14
C TYR A 60 -8.13 1.58 -8.42
N ASP A 61 -8.66 2.75 -8.81
CA ASP A 61 -9.34 2.89 -10.12
C ASP A 61 -8.39 2.61 -11.31
N GLU A 62 -7.07 2.79 -11.11
CA GLU A 62 -6.03 2.39 -12.07
C GLU A 62 -5.79 0.87 -12.10
N TYR A 63 -6.26 0.15 -11.09
CA TYR A 63 -6.29 -1.32 -11.01
C TYR A 63 -7.69 -1.85 -11.28
N ALA A 64 -8.71 -1.03 -11.14
CA ALA A 64 -10.12 -1.13 -11.46
C ALA A 64 -10.57 -0.74 -12.88
N PRO A 65 -9.72 -0.43 -13.89
CA PRO A 65 -10.12 0.56 -14.87
C PRO A 65 -11.26 0.04 -15.74
N ASN A 66 -12.24 0.90 -15.99
CA ASN A 66 -13.32 0.68 -16.95
C ASN A 66 -12.82 0.67 -18.42
N ILE A 67 -11.51 0.78 -18.63
CA ILE A 67 -10.83 0.93 -19.92
C ILE A 67 -9.53 0.12 -19.87
N ASP A 68 -9.16 -0.57 -20.95
CA ASP A 68 -7.89 -1.29 -21.04
C ASP A 68 -6.71 -0.29 -21.12
N ILE A 69 -5.95 -0.18 -20.02
CA ILE A 69 -4.75 0.65 -19.91
C ILE A 69 -3.45 -0.18 -19.99
N GLY A 70 -3.51 -1.42 -20.51
CA GLY A 70 -2.37 -2.34 -20.49
C GLY A 70 -2.11 -2.97 -19.11
N PHE A 71 -3.14 -3.01 -18.26
CA PHE A 71 -3.21 -3.79 -17.03
C PHE A 71 -4.04 -5.05 -17.27
N PRO A 72 -3.81 -6.15 -16.51
CA PRO A 72 -4.71 -7.31 -16.54
C PRO A 72 -6.16 -6.91 -16.41
N THR A 73 -7.11 -7.70 -16.91
CA THR A 73 -8.55 -7.46 -16.67
C THR A 73 -9.06 -8.20 -15.43
N ASP A 74 -8.34 -9.25 -14.97
CA ASP A 74 -8.69 -10.03 -13.79
C ASP A 74 -8.38 -9.25 -12.49
N PRO A 75 -9.39 -8.96 -11.64
CA PRO A 75 -9.19 -8.33 -10.34
C PRO A 75 -8.18 -9.05 -9.43
N LYS A 76 -8.05 -10.37 -9.53
CA LYS A 76 -7.08 -11.14 -8.74
C LYS A 76 -5.65 -10.86 -9.17
N GLU A 77 -5.39 -10.86 -10.48
CA GLU A 77 -4.08 -10.50 -11.02
C GLU A 77 -3.70 -9.06 -10.67
N ARG A 78 -4.68 -8.15 -10.64
CA ARG A 78 -4.50 -6.76 -10.21
C ARG A 78 -4.13 -6.66 -8.73
N LEU A 79 -4.80 -7.41 -7.87
CA LEU A 79 -4.46 -7.49 -6.45
C LEU A 79 -3.05 -8.08 -6.25
N ASP A 80 -2.67 -9.08 -7.05
CA ASP A 80 -1.33 -9.65 -7.02
C ASP A 80 -0.25 -8.62 -7.38
N ILE A 81 -0.51 -7.75 -8.37
CA ILE A 81 0.40 -6.66 -8.72
C ILE A 81 0.56 -5.70 -7.53
N LEU A 82 -0.54 -5.30 -6.88
CA LEU A 82 -0.50 -4.43 -5.70
C LEU A 82 0.34 -5.08 -4.58
N ILE A 83 0.04 -6.32 -4.22
CA ILE A 83 0.75 -7.05 -3.16
C ILE A 83 2.23 -7.21 -3.52
N ASN A 84 2.56 -7.56 -4.76
CA ASN A 84 3.94 -7.65 -5.23
C ASN A 84 4.68 -6.33 -5.11
N THR A 85 4.03 -5.22 -5.45
CA THR A 85 4.62 -3.89 -5.31
C THR A 85 4.90 -3.54 -3.86
N LEU A 86 3.96 -3.81 -2.94
CA LEU A 86 4.20 -3.58 -1.52
C LEU A 86 5.38 -4.44 -1.01
N ILE A 87 5.45 -5.70 -1.45
CA ILE A 87 6.56 -6.62 -1.14
C ILE A 87 7.90 -6.07 -1.69
N ASP A 88 7.92 -5.60 -2.94
CA ASP A 88 9.12 -5.04 -3.56
C ASP A 88 9.58 -3.79 -2.82
N MET A 89 8.66 -2.90 -2.45
CA MET A 89 8.96 -1.70 -1.68
C MET A 89 9.58 -2.06 -0.32
N ILE A 90 9.05 -3.06 0.39
CA ILE A 90 9.64 -3.58 1.64
C ILE A 90 11.06 -4.10 1.40
N LYS A 91 11.27 -4.92 0.36
CA LYS A 91 12.57 -5.52 0.06
C LYS A 91 13.62 -4.49 -0.36
N ILE A 92 13.26 -3.56 -1.24
CA ILE A 92 14.14 -2.47 -1.70
C ILE A 92 14.60 -1.62 -0.51
N THR A 93 13.66 -1.31 0.38
CA THR A 93 13.94 -0.45 1.53
C THR A 93 14.54 -1.19 2.72
N HIS A 94 14.47 -2.52 2.76
CA HIS A 94 14.74 -3.31 3.96
C HIS A 94 13.99 -2.71 5.16
N ALA A 95 12.68 -2.51 4.97
CA ALA A 95 11.80 -1.97 5.99
C ALA A 95 11.76 -2.90 7.21
N SER A 96 11.61 -2.34 8.41
CA SER A 96 11.22 -3.10 9.60
C SER A 96 9.70 -3.10 9.79
N LYS A 97 9.01 -2.13 9.21
CA LYS A 97 7.55 -2.02 9.25
C LYS A 97 7.02 -1.31 8.01
N MET A 98 5.91 -1.78 7.48
CA MET A 98 5.10 -1.05 6.51
C MET A 98 3.69 -0.91 7.10
N VAL A 99 3.10 0.28 6.98
CA VAL A 99 1.68 0.46 7.26
C VAL A 99 0.99 0.82 5.97
N VAL A 100 -0.08 0.10 5.63
CA VAL A 100 -0.82 0.31 4.38
C VAL A 100 -2.31 0.18 4.65
N SER A 101 -3.10 1.14 4.21
CA SER A 101 -4.55 1.07 4.19
C SER A 101 -5.02 0.85 2.76
N ILE A 102 -6.03 0.00 2.61
CA ILE A 102 -6.66 -0.30 1.33
C ILE A 102 -8.16 -0.05 1.51
N ASN A 103 -8.62 1.09 0.98
CA ASN A 103 -9.95 1.63 1.29
C ASN A 103 -10.77 1.88 0.01
N GLU A 104 -12.07 1.69 0.11
CA GLU A 104 -13.08 2.06 -0.90
C GLU A 104 -13.92 3.26 -0.44
N CYS A 105 -14.15 3.40 0.87
CA CYS A 105 -15.07 4.41 1.44
C CYS A 105 -14.38 5.51 2.25
N ASP A 106 -13.08 5.75 2.01
CA ASP A 106 -12.19 6.67 2.74
C ASP A 106 -12.04 6.40 4.25
N GLN A 107 -12.85 5.55 4.88
CA GLN A 107 -12.76 5.24 6.31
C GLN A 107 -11.98 3.95 6.59
N ILE A 108 -11.20 3.94 7.67
CA ILE A 108 -10.58 2.72 8.20
C ILE A 108 -11.55 2.07 9.17
N GLN A 109 -12.08 0.91 8.79
CA GLN A 109 -13.00 0.13 9.63
C GLN A 109 -12.27 -0.91 10.49
N THR A 110 -11.19 -1.48 9.95
CA THR A 110 -10.44 -2.54 10.60
C THR A 110 -8.95 -2.21 10.62
N ILE A 111 -8.29 -2.54 11.73
CA ILE A 111 -6.83 -2.47 11.85
C ILE A 111 -6.30 -3.86 12.15
N LYS A 112 -5.34 -4.32 11.35
CA LYS A 112 -4.70 -5.63 11.52
C LYS A 112 -3.20 -5.47 11.65
N LYS A 113 -2.64 -6.10 12.67
CA LYS A 113 -1.19 -6.26 12.80
C LYS A 113 -0.81 -7.66 12.33
N ILE A 114 0.05 -7.75 11.32
CA ILE A 114 0.40 -9.01 10.66
C ILE A 114 1.90 -9.09 10.42
N LYS A 115 2.40 -10.31 10.23
CA LYS A 115 3.79 -10.53 9.82
C LYS A 115 3.93 -10.40 8.31
N PHE A 116 5.11 -9.96 7.86
CA PHE A 116 5.44 -9.90 6.44
C PHE A 116 5.22 -11.25 5.71
N ALA A 117 5.55 -12.36 6.38
CA ALA A 117 5.34 -13.71 5.84
C ALA A 117 3.86 -14.05 5.57
N GLU A 118 2.94 -13.42 6.31
CA GLU A 118 1.49 -13.67 6.24
C GLU A 118 0.76 -12.63 5.39
N MET A 119 1.45 -11.54 5.02
CA MET A 119 0.88 -10.36 4.36
C MET A 119 0.01 -10.71 3.15
N ARG A 120 0.56 -11.54 2.24
CA ARG A 120 -0.14 -11.93 1.01
C ARG A 120 -1.45 -12.66 1.34
N ASP A 121 -1.38 -13.68 2.18
CA ASP A 121 -2.52 -14.55 2.48
C ASP A 121 -3.62 -13.79 3.20
N VAL A 122 -3.26 -12.92 4.16
CA VAL A 122 -4.23 -12.10 4.90
C VAL A 122 -4.95 -11.12 3.97
N ILE A 123 -4.22 -10.40 3.13
CA ILE A 123 -4.82 -9.41 2.22
C ILE A 123 -5.74 -10.12 1.20
N HIS A 124 -5.32 -11.23 0.61
CA HIS A 124 -6.21 -12.00 -0.29
C HIS A 124 -7.46 -12.51 0.44
N ALA A 125 -7.33 -12.99 1.67
CA ALA A 125 -8.46 -13.47 2.45
C ALA A 125 -9.48 -12.34 2.73
N ASP A 126 -9.01 -11.13 2.99
CA ASP A 126 -9.90 -9.98 3.17
C ASP A 126 -10.63 -9.60 1.89
N PHE A 127 -9.91 -9.51 0.75
CA PHE A 127 -10.56 -9.28 -0.55
C PHE A 127 -11.56 -10.39 -0.91
N ALA A 128 -11.26 -11.65 -0.59
CA ALA A 128 -12.17 -12.76 -0.81
C ALA A 128 -13.42 -12.69 0.11
N LYS A 129 -13.27 -12.18 1.33
CA LYS A 129 -14.37 -12.02 2.28
C LYS A 129 -15.30 -10.87 1.89
N TYR A 130 -14.74 -9.72 1.55
CA TYR A 130 -15.51 -8.50 1.31
C TYR A 130 -15.91 -8.30 -0.15
N GLN A 131 -15.27 -9.00 -1.09
CA GLN A 131 -15.50 -8.86 -2.55
C GLN A 131 -15.26 -7.43 -3.08
N ALA A 132 -14.57 -6.61 -2.28
CA ALA A 132 -14.25 -5.20 -2.53
C ALA A 132 -12.99 -4.84 -1.70
N PRO A 133 -12.37 -3.66 -1.93
CA PRO A 133 -11.34 -3.15 -1.03
C PRO A 133 -11.82 -3.16 0.43
N PRO A 134 -11.02 -3.68 1.37
CA PRO A 134 -11.53 -4.14 2.67
C PRO A 134 -11.67 -3.04 3.73
N ASP A 135 -11.50 -1.75 3.40
CA ASP A 135 -11.45 -0.63 4.35
C ASP A 135 -10.57 -0.94 5.57
N THR A 136 -9.42 -1.57 5.31
CA THR A 136 -8.55 -2.14 6.33
C THR A 136 -7.17 -1.51 6.27
N LEU A 137 -6.66 -1.11 7.44
CA LEU A 137 -5.28 -0.73 7.66
C LEU A 137 -4.49 -1.93 8.18
N TYR A 138 -3.40 -2.25 7.49
CA TYR A 138 -2.46 -3.31 7.82
C TYR A 138 -1.17 -2.71 8.36
N GLU A 139 -0.84 -3.04 9.60
CA GLU A 139 0.48 -2.85 10.20
C GLU A 139 1.30 -4.11 9.97
N ILE A 140 2.16 -4.09 8.95
CA ILE A 140 2.98 -5.22 8.50
C ILE A 140 4.36 -5.14 9.15
N ILE A 141 4.66 -6.09 10.03
CA ILE A 141 5.95 -6.20 10.70
C ILE A 141 6.89 -7.07 9.86
N CYS A 142 8.05 -6.50 9.50
CA CYS A 142 9.08 -7.16 8.72
C CYS A 142 10.17 -7.64 9.69
N GLU A 143 10.07 -8.90 10.11
CA GLU A 143 11.04 -9.59 10.98
C GLU A 143 12.24 -10.13 10.19
#